data_AF-A0A2C9KHJ2-F1
#
_entry.id   AF-A0A2C9KHJ2-F1
#
_cell.length_a   1.000
_cell.length_b   1.000
_cell.length_c   1.000
_cell.angle_alpha   90.00
_cell.angle_beta   90.00
_cell.angle_gamma   90.00
#
_symmetry.space_group_name_H-M   'P 1'
#
loop_
_entity.id
_entity.type
_entity.pdbx_description
1 polymer ?
#
loop_
_entity_poly.entity_id
_entity_poly.type
_entity_poly.pdbx_seq_one_letter_code
_entity_poly.pdbx_strand_id
1 'polypeptide(L)'
;MRSWHPSLLLVLMSTVSGRIIDLSHKHGPTTFMVPRFEHYNRTLVKTLIFNKDVAVETAVYSSNEHGGTHMDAPLHFYKDKTTLDNIPLENTIAEGVMIDVSDEASNNIEYKVPLEKVSAHNSIHYVDKL
;
A
#
# COMPACT_ATOMS: atom_id res chain seq x y z
N MET A 1 -54.55 -7.41 -26.31
CA MET A 1 -54.16 -6.30 -25.41
C MET A 1 -53.05 -6.80 -24.50
N ARG A 2 -51.80 -6.37 -24.70
CA ARG A 2 -50.69 -6.66 -23.77
C ARG A 2 -49.74 -5.46 -23.82
N SER A 3 -49.91 -4.57 -22.85
CA SER A 3 -49.13 -3.35 -22.69
C SER A 3 -47.71 -3.70 -22.27
N TRP A 4 -46.72 -3.25 -23.05
CA TRP A 4 -45.32 -3.25 -22.63
C TRP A 4 -45.12 -2.10 -21.62
N HIS A 5 -44.59 -2.40 -20.43
CA HIS A 5 -44.04 -1.40 -19.53
C HIS A 5 -42.53 -1.39 -19.72
N PRO A 6 -41.89 -0.29 -20.14
CA PRO A 6 -40.45 -0.17 -20.08
C PRO A 6 -40.11 0.08 -18.60
N SER A 7 -39.63 -0.96 -17.91
CA SER A 7 -39.00 -0.78 -16.61
C SER A 7 -37.75 0.06 -16.82
N LEU A 8 -37.84 1.33 -16.43
CA LEU A 8 -36.75 2.29 -16.44
C LEU A 8 -35.71 1.81 -15.42
N LEU A 9 -34.62 1.20 -15.89
CA LEU A 9 -33.48 0.84 -15.05
C LEU A 9 -32.71 2.13 -14.75
N LEU A 10 -33.02 2.77 -13.63
CA LEU A 10 -32.29 3.95 -13.16
C LEU A 10 -30.96 3.48 -12.55
N VAL A 11 -29.88 3.60 -13.33
CA VAL A 11 -28.51 3.40 -12.82
C VAL A 11 -28.13 4.65 -12.03
N LEU A 12 -28.19 4.57 -10.70
CA LEU A 12 -27.62 5.57 -9.81
C LEU A 12 -26.10 5.54 -9.96
N MET A 13 -25.54 6.46 -10.74
CA MET A 13 -24.10 6.69 -10.76
C MET A 13 -23.74 7.53 -9.53
N SER A 14 -23.26 6.86 -8.48
CA SER A 14 -22.59 7.55 -7.38
C SER A 14 -21.19 7.97 -7.86
N THR A 15 -20.93 9.28 -7.88
CA THR A 15 -19.57 9.79 -8.07
C THR A 15 -18.83 9.75 -6.75
N VAL A 16 -17.78 8.92 -6.66
CA VAL A 16 -16.83 8.96 -5.54
C VAL A 16 -15.72 9.94 -5.91
N SER A 17 -15.50 10.94 -5.06
CA SER A 17 -14.38 11.87 -5.18
C SER A 17 -13.39 11.59 -4.04
N GLY A 18 -12.12 11.42 -4.37
CA GLY A 18 -11.06 11.15 -3.41
C GLY A 18 -9.71 11.58 -3.95
N ARG A 19 -8.76 11.86 -3.05
CA ARG A 19 -7.37 12.13 -3.41
C ARG A 19 -6.55 10.87 -3.26
N ILE A 20 -5.81 10.51 -4.29
CA ILE A 20 -4.80 9.46 -4.22
C ILE A 20 -3.55 10.08 -3.59
N ILE A 21 -3.06 9.48 -2.51
CA ILE A 21 -1.83 9.86 -1.82
C ILE A 21 -0.87 8.69 -1.92
N ASP A 22 0.31 8.92 -2.47
CA ASP A 22 1.37 7.92 -2.49
C ASP A 22 2.04 7.85 -1.12
N LEU A 23 2.01 6.66 -0.50
CA LEU A 23 2.63 6.38 0.80
C LEU A 23 3.93 5.58 0.65
N SER A 24 4.48 5.53 -0.57
CA SER A 24 5.67 4.74 -0.89
C SER A 24 6.93 5.60 -0.93
N HIS A 25 8.02 5.09 -0.37
CA HIS A 25 9.34 5.63 -0.64
C HIS A 25 9.88 5.11 -1.97
N LYS A 26 10.74 5.89 -2.63
CA LYS A 26 11.47 5.43 -3.81
C LYS A 26 12.35 4.23 -3.46
N HIS A 27 12.16 3.11 -4.16
CA HIS A 27 12.96 1.91 -3.98
C HIS A 27 14.25 1.97 -4.83
N GLY A 28 15.41 1.76 -4.21
CA GLY A 28 16.70 1.98 -4.86
C GLY A 28 17.92 1.64 -4.00
N PRO A 29 19.13 1.98 -4.47
CA PRO A 29 20.39 1.65 -3.78
C PRO A 29 20.54 2.27 -2.38
N THR A 30 19.76 3.32 -2.08
CA THR A 30 19.76 4.00 -0.77
C THR A 30 18.59 3.57 0.11
N THR A 31 17.77 2.62 -0.33
CA THR A 31 16.67 2.10 0.48
C THR A 31 17.24 1.40 1.71
N PHE A 32 16.62 1.66 2.86
CA PHE A 32 16.91 0.89 4.05
C PHE A 32 16.44 -0.56 3.86
N MET A 33 17.37 -1.50 4.00
CA MET A 33 17.14 -2.94 3.86
C MET A 33 17.49 -3.63 5.18
N VAL A 34 16.84 -4.76 5.48
CA VAL A 34 17.21 -5.57 6.66
C VAL A 34 18.68 -5.96 6.56
N PRO A 35 19.49 -5.72 7.61
CA PRO A 35 20.91 -6.07 7.60
C PRO A 35 21.13 -7.56 7.30
N ARG A 36 22.23 -7.88 6.60
CA ARG A 36 22.70 -9.25 6.27
C ARG A 36 21.94 -9.97 5.15
N PHE A 37 20.96 -9.34 4.51
CA PHE A 37 20.32 -9.86 3.30
C PHE A 37 20.79 -9.11 2.05
N GLU A 38 20.54 -9.68 0.87
CA GLU A 38 20.83 -9.02 -0.39
C GLU A 38 20.09 -7.68 -0.49
N HIS A 39 20.83 -6.64 -0.81
CA HIS A 39 20.29 -5.29 -0.98
C HIS A 39 19.66 -5.14 -2.38
N TYR A 40 19.00 -4.00 -2.60
CA TYR A 40 18.57 -3.58 -3.92
C TYR A 40 19.73 -3.68 -4.92
N ASN A 41 19.52 -4.38 -6.03
CA ASN A 41 20.41 -4.38 -7.16
C ASN A 41 19.60 -4.23 -8.45
N ARG A 42 20.05 -3.32 -9.32
CA ARG A 42 19.55 -3.19 -10.68
C ARG A 42 20.73 -3.03 -11.62
N THR A 43 20.92 -4.00 -12.50
CA THR A 43 21.98 -3.96 -13.51
C THR A 43 21.36 -3.74 -14.88
N LEU A 44 21.71 -2.63 -15.53
CA LEU A 44 21.30 -2.36 -16.91
C LEU A 44 21.85 -3.46 -17.82
N VAL A 45 20.97 -4.10 -18.59
CA VAL A 45 21.34 -5.13 -19.56
C VAL A 45 21.58 -4.49 -20.93
N LYS A 46 20.61 -3.71 -21.41
CA LYS A 46 20.71 -3.07 -22.74
C LYS A 46 19.76 -1.89 -22.88
N THR A 47 20.19 -0.90 -23.65
CA THR A 47 19.32 0.16 -24.19
C THR A 47 19.35 0.07 -25.72
N LEU A 48 18.17 -0.06 -26.33
CA LEU A 48 17.97 -0.08 -27.78
C LEU A 48 17.33 1.24 -28.21
N ILE A 49 18.00 1.99 -29.09
CA ILE A 49 17.44 3.22 -29.66
C ILE A 49 16.94 2.87 -31.07
N PHE A 50 15.65 3.04 -31.30
CA PHE A 50 15.04 2.81 -32.61
C PHE A 50 15.04 4.08 -33.45
N ASN A 51 14.77 5.22 -32.83
CA ASN A 51 14.83 6.56 -33.43
C ASN A 51 14.87 7.64 -32.33
N LYS A 52 14.74 8.92 -32.71
CA LYS A 52 14.80 10.07 -31.79
C LYS A 52 13.73 10.07 -30.69
N ASP A 53 12.60 9.39 -30.89
CA ASP A 53 11.45 9.41 -29.98
C ASP A 53 11.23 8.05 -29.28
N VAL A 54 11.90 6.98 -29.72
CA VAL A 54 11.64 5.62 -29.25
C VAL A 54 12.94 4.92 -28.86
N ALA A 55 13.04 4.58 -27.57
CA ALA A 55 14.06 3.70 -27.01
C ALA A 55 13.44 2.68 -26.05
N VAL A 56 14.08 1.53 -25.92
CA VAL A 56 13.71 0.47 -24.97
C VAL A 56 14.90 0.17 -24.08
N GLU A 57 14.69 0.24 -22.76
CA GLU A 57 15.67 -0.14 -21.75
C GLU A 57 15.26 -1.44 -21.07
N THR A 58 16.21 -2.36 -20.92
CA THR A 58 16.03 -3.60 -20.14
C THR A 58 17.13 -3.73 -19.09
N ALA A 59 16.74 -4.15 -17.89
CA ALA A 59 17.63 -4.34 -16.75
C ALA A 59 17.21 -5.57 -15.95
N VAL A 60 18.17 -6.22 -15.28
CA VAL A 60 17.88 -7.23 -14.25
C VAL A 60 17.76 -6.51 -12.92
N TYR A 61 16.75 -6.88 -12.15
CA TYR A 61 16.46 -6.33 -10.83
C TYR A 61 16.35 -7.45 -9.80
N SER A 62 16.90 -7.23 -8.60
CA SER A 62 16.73 -8.09 -7.42
C SER A 62 16.65 -7.25 -6.14
N SER A 63 15.89 -7.74 -5.16
CA SER A 63 15.71 -7.13 -3.84
C SER A 63 15.20 -8.19 -2.87
N ASN A 64 15.48 -8.04 -1.58
CA ASN A 64 14.78 -8.81 -0.55
C ASN A 64 13.32 -8.33 -0.41
N GLU A 65 12.46 -9.18 0.16
CA GLU A 65 11.03 -8.92 0.35
C GLU A 65 10.76 -7.85 1.43
N HIS A 66 11.62 -7.79 2.45
CA HIS A 66 11.48 -6.90 3.60
C HIS A 66 12.44 -5.71 3.48
N GLY A 67 12.18 -4.83 2.51
CA GLY A 67 13.01 -3.66 2.23
C GLY A 67 12.17 -2.48 1.76
N GLY A 68 12.43 -1.28 2.28
CA GLY A 68 11.63 -0.09 1.97
C GLY A 68 10.15 -0.23 2.36
N THR A 69 9.25 0.40 1.60
CA THR A 69 7.80 0.22 1.75
C THR A 69 7.41 -1.16 1.21
N HIS A 70 6.94 -2.07 2.07
CA HIS A 70 6.64 -3.47 1.74
C HIS A 70 5.40 -3.98 2.50
N MET A 71 5.02 -5.24 2.25
CA MET A 71 3.92 -5.93 2.91
C MET A 71 4.43 -7.23 3.54
N ASP A 72 4.07 -7.47 4.79
CA ASP A 72 4.37 -8.73 5.49
C ASP A 72 3.16 -9.66 5.46
N ALA A 73 3.33 -10.84 4.87
CA ALA A 73 2.32 -11.90 4.93
C ALA A 73 2.38 -12.64 6.28
N PRO A 74 1.27 -13.26 6.75
CA PRO A 74 1.26 -14.01 8.01
C PRO A 74 2.35 -15.08 8.15
N LEU A 75 2.75 -15.72 7.04
CA LEU A 75 3.85 -16.70 7.04
C LEU A 75 5.17 -16.10 7.56
N HIS A 76 5.40 -14.79 7.40
CA HIS A 76 6.62 -14.12 7.85
C HIS A 76 6.89 -14.33 9.36
N PHE A 77 5.84 -14.37 10.17
CA PHE A 77 5.94 -14.51 11.63
C PHE A 77 5.51 -15.88 12.15
N TYR A 78 4.65 -16.58 11.42
CA TYR A 78 4.00 -17.80 11.89
C TYR A 78 4.14 -18.91 10.86
N LYS A 79 4.76 -20.01 11.28
CA LYS A 79 4.89 -21.21 10.44
C LYS A 79 3.52 -21.69 9.97
N ASP A 80 3.45 -22.18 8.73
CA ASP A 80 2.27 -22.78 8.12
C ASP A 80 1.06 -21.82 8.01
N LYS A 81 1.33 -20.51 7.88
CA LYS A 81 0.32 -19.48 7.58
C LYS A 81 0.36 -19.01 6.12
N THR A 82 -0.58 -18.15 5.79
CA THR A 82 -0.80 -17.61 4.44
C THR A 82 0.44 -16.92 3.90
N THR A 83 0.84 -17.30 2.69
CA THR A 83 1.91 -16.66 1.90
C THR A 83 1.38 -15.41 1.20
N LEU A 84 2.28 -14.52 0.76
CA LEU A 84 1.91 -13.25 0.11
C LEU A 84 1.02 -13.45 -1.13
N ASP A 85 1.35 -14.43 -1.96
CA ASP A 85 0.62 -14.79 -3.18
C ASP A 85 -0.76 -15.42 -2.92
N ASN A 86 -1.03 -15.84 -1.68
CA ASN A 86 -2.32 -16.40 -1.25
C ASN A 86 -3.17 -15.41 -0.44
N ILE A 87 -2.77 -14.14 -0.31
CA ILE A 87 -3.60 -13.11 0.31
C ILE A 87 -4.74 -12.74 -0.66
N PRO A 88 -6.02 -12.84 -0.24
CA PRO A 88 -7.13 -12.38 -1.06
C PRO A 88 -7.00 -10.89 -1.40
N LEU A 89 -7.30 -10.50 -2.65
CA LEU A 89 -7.13 -9.12 -3.13
C LEU A 89 -7.96 -8.12 -2.30
N GLU A 90 -9.16 -8.52 -1.88
CA GLU A 90 -10.04 -7.74 -1.01
C GLU A 90 -9.38 -7.37 0.33
N ASN A 91 -8.41 -8.15 0.82
CA ASN A 91 -7.67 -7.85 2.05
C ASN A 91 -6.57 -6.80 1.85
N THR A 92 -6.26 -6.41 0.60
CA THR A 92 -5.29 -5.36 0.28
C THR A 92 -5.93 -3.97 0.15
N ILE A 93 -7.25 -3.90 0.32
CA ILE A 93 -8.03 -2.66 0.27
C ILE A 93 -8.85 -2.57 1.56
N ALA A 94 -8.55 -1.58 2.39
CA ALA A 94 -9.21 -1.42 3.68
C ALA A 94 -9.38 0.07 4.03
N GLU A 95 -10.35 0.35 4.91
CA GLU A 95 -10.40 1.64 5.60
C GLU A 95 -9.24 1.70 6.60
N GLY A 96 -8.39 2.72 6.45
CA GLY A 96 -7.27 2.99 7.35
C GLY A 96 -7.59 4.08 8.36
N VAL A 97 -6.87 4.06 9.47
CA VAL A 97 -6.89 5.09 10.51
C VAL A 97 -5.49 5.69 10.67
N MET A 98 -5.41 7.00 10.87
CA MET A 98 -4.14 7.69 11.12
C MET A 98 -4.07 8.13 12.58
N ILE A 99 -3.20 7.49 13.34
CA ILE A 99 -2.90 7.89 14.73
C ILE A 99 -1.62 8.71 14.69
N ASP A 100 -1.75 10.02 14.83
CA ASP A 100 -0.60 10.91 14.84
C ASP A 100 0.15 10.86 16.18
N VAL A 101 1.44 10.56 16.10
CA VAL A 101 2.38 10.46 17.23
C VAL A 101 3.69 11.21 16.93
N SER A 102 3.69 12.13 15.95
CA SER A 102 4.91 12.81 15.49
C SER A 102 5.63 13.52 16.63
N ASP A 103 4.88 14.21 17.48
CA ASP A 103 5.43 14.99 18.58
C ASP A 103 6.04 14.08 19.64
N GLU A 104 5.34 13.02 20.07
CA GLU A 104 5.87 12.10 21.07
C GLU A 104 7.09 11.32 20.55
N ALA A 105 7.05 10.84 19.31
CA ALA A 105 8.16 10.13 18.68
C ALA A 105 9.39 11.02 18.47
N SER A 106 9.19 12.32 18.17
CA SER A 106 10.31 13.28 18.03
C SER A 106 11.04 13.54 19.34
N ASN A 107 10.34 13.41 20.47
CA ASN A 107 10.88 13.64 21.81
C ASN A 107 11.40 12.35 22.48
N ASN A 108 10.96 11.17 22.02
CA ASN A 108 11.37 9.89 22.57
C ASN A 108 11.34 8.78 21.50
N ILE A 109 12.52 8.31 21.10
CA ILE A 109 12.69 7.23 20.11
C ILE A 109 12.09 5.89 20.55
N GLU A 110 11.94 5.68 21.86
CA GLU A 110 11.34 4.47 22.44
C GLU A 110 9.86 4.68 22.83
N TYR A 111 9.20 5.72 22.31
CA TYR A 111 7.79 5.98 22.60
C TYR A 111 6.91 4.80 22.17
N LYS A 112 6.12 4.29 23.10
CA LYS A 112 5.16 3.22 22.87
C LYS A 112 3.76 3.81 22.85
N VAL A 113 3.03 3.60 21.76
CA VAL A 113 1.65 4.08 21.63
C VAL A 113 0.78 3.39 22.69
N PRO A 114 0.18 4.15 23.63
CA PRO A 114 -0.62 3.56 24.69
C PRO A 114 -2.01 3.14 24.16
N LEU A 115 -2.61 2.13 24.79
CA LEU A 115 -3.93 1.60 24.37
C LEU A 115 -5.02 2.65 24.40
N GLU A 116 -4.92 3.61 25.32
CA GLU A 116 -5.86 4.72 25.46
C GLU A 116 -5.86 5.61 24.22
N LYS A 117 -4.68 5.87 23.60
CA LYS A 117 -4.58 6.70 22.38
C LYS A 117 -5.18 5.99 21.17
N VAL A 118 -5.03 4.66 21.09
CA VAL A 118 -5.67 3.83 20.05
C VAL A 118 -7.20 3.80 20.26
N SER A 119 -7.65 3.63 21.50
CA SER A 119 -9.07 3.51 21.83
C SER A 119 -9.83 4.85 21.72
N ALA A 120 -9.19 5.97 22.08
CA ALA A 120 -9.74 7.31 21.92
C ALA A 120 -9.97 7.66 20.44
N HIS A 121 -9.11 7.17 19.53
CA HIS A 121 -9.28 7.36 18.10
C HIS A 121 -10.56 6.69 17.55
N ASN A 122 -10.90 5.50 18.06
CA ASN A 122 -12.17 4.82 17.75
C ASN A 122 -13.41 5.62 18.21
N SER A 123 -13.24 6.60 19.10
CA SER A 123 -14.33 7.46 19.59
C SER A 123 -14.56 8.68 18.69
N ILE A 124 -13.55 9.10 17.92
CA ILE A 124 -13.58 10.34 17.12
C ILE A 124 -14.13 10.08 15.71
N HIS A 125 -13.93 8.89 15.14
CA HIS A 125 -14.40 8.57 13.79
C HIS A 125 -15.88 8.15 13.66
N TYR A 126 -16.62 8.00 14.77
CA TYR A 126 -18.07 7.74 14.73
C TYR A 126 -18.94 9.00 14.82
N VAL A 127 -18.37 10.18 15.09
CA VAL A 127 -19.16 11.41 15.33
C VAL A 127 -19.37 12.24 14.06
N ASP A 128 -18.61 11.99 12.98
CA ASP A 128 -18.72 12.72 11.71
C ASP A 128 -19.45 11.93 10.59
N LYS A 129 -20.13 10.81 10.94
CA LYS A 129 -20.99 10.02 10.02
C LYS A 129 -22.45 9.97 10.48
N LEU A 130 -23.01 11.09 10.96
CA LEU A 130 -24.47 11.33 11.06
C LEU A 130 -24.85 12.68 10.44
#